data_AF-A0A257GZG6-F1
#
_entry.id   AF-A0A257GZG6-F1
#
_cell.length_a   1.000
_cell.length_b   1.000
_cell.length_c   1.000
_cell.angle_alpha   90.00
_cell.angle_beta   90.00
_cell.angle_gamma   90.00
#
_symmetry.space_group_name_H-M   'P 1'
#
loop_
_entity.id
_entity.type
_entity.pdbx_description
1 polymer ?
#
loop_
_entity_poly.entity_id
_entity_poly.type
_entity_poly.pdbx_seq_one_letter_code
_entity_poly.pdbx_strand_id
1 'polypeptide(L)'
;MTTRSGNVGSAGADSAPATHRTQVPVAGTEDQATRLLLLMRLVALLNDASPSDMSETLLAGLSADLVDRLRTLRLVDAADFAAGDCGIFLTVDGSLMEQRLARLDRARTDRALFEHFIRRGASPQLVGRLFSISQAEVRTARRLIAPATATGGRPRQPAEQLRNEIIVRWLDLLNGAHGERERYFQLSTAFPDLPIVALEAVIDG
;
A
#
# COMPACT_ATOMS: atom_id res chain seq x y z
N MET A 1 24.64 21.84 59.36
CA MET A 1 24.15 20.57 58.79
C MET A 1 23.03 20.94 57.82
N THR A 2 23.27 21.43 56.60
CA THR A 2 24.08 20.92 55.47
C THR A 2 23.54 19.63 54.89
N THR A 3 22.68 19.75 53.85
CA THR A 3 22.63 19.06 52.53
C THR A 3 21.18 19.10 52.01
N ARG A 4 20.85 19.08 50.72
CA ARG A 4 21.51 19.39 49.43
C ARG A 4 20.42 19.18 48.37
N SER A 5 20.28 20.16 47.49
CA SER A 5 19.91 20.09 46.06
C SER A 5 19.35 18.79 45.48
N GLY A 6 18.20 18.90 44.79
CA GLY A 6 17.70 17.94 43.81
C GLY A 6 16.89 18.66 42.73
N ASN A 7 17.53 18.90 41.59
CA ASN A 7 17.04 19.58 40.39
C ASN A 7 16.79 18.54 39.28
N VAL A 8 15.95 18.92 38.30
CA VAL A 8 15.74 18.39 36.94
C VAL A 8 15.00 17.07 36.79
N GLY A 9 13.95 17.11 35.97
CA GLY A 9 13.33 15.91 35.40
C GLY A 9 12.11 16.20 34.54
N SER A 10 12.22 17.10 33.56
CA SER A 10 11.26 17.17 32.45
C SER A 10 11.24 15.85 31.69
N ALA A 11 10.10 15.18 31.67
CA ALA A 11 9.73 14.20 30.65
C ALA A 11 8.24 14.45 30.42
N GLY A 12 7.89 15.27 29.43
CA GLY A 12 7.94 14.78 28.05
C GLY A 12 6.58 14.14 27.82
N ALA A 13 5.60 15.01 27.55
CA ALA A 13 4.27 14.62 27.14
C ALA A 13 4.40 13.62 26.00
N ASP A 14 4.02 12.37 26.26
CA ASP A 14 3.82 11.36 25.25
C ASP A 14 2.52 11.75 24.50
N SER A 15 2.65 12.81 23.71
CA SER A 15 1.65 13.24 22.75
C SER A 15 1.66 12.19 21.64
N ALA A 16 0.81 11.19 21.80
CA ALA A 16 0.35 10.37 20.69
C ALA A 16 0.08 11.29 19.48
N PRO A 17 0.54 10.94 18.26
CA PRO A 17 0.34 11.78 17.10
C PRO A 17 -1.17 11.97 16.93
N ALA A 18 -1.62 13.23 17.06
CA ALA A 18 -3.01 13.59 16.82
C ALA A 18 -3.36 13.16 15.40
N THR A 19 -4.09 12.04 15.28
CA THR A 19 -4.69 11.62 14.02
C THR A 19 -5.57 12.78 13.57
N HIS A 20 -5.12 13.54 12.57
CA HIS A 20 -5.88 14.63 11.99
C HIS A 20 -7.13 14.06 11.29
N ARG A 21 -8.16 13.74 12.09
CA ARG A 21 -9.51 13.43 11.63
C ARG A 21 -10.10 14.73 11.14
N THR A 22 -9.88 15.02 9.87
CA THR A 22 -10.50 16.18 9.23
C THR A 22 -11.90 15.75 8.81
N GLN A 23 -12.91 16.43 9.34
CA GLN A 23 -14.26 16.33 8.80
C GLN A 23 -14.24 17.07 7.47
N VAL A 24 -14.34 16.31 6.38
CA VAL A 24 -14.46 16.90 5.05
C VAL A 24 -15.95 16.95 4.74
N PRO A 25 -16.53 18.15 4.49
CA PRO A 25 -17.87 18.22 3.96
C PRO A 25 -17.85 17.59 2.57
N VAL A 26 -18.39 16.38 2.45
CA VAL A 26 -18.57 15.74 1.15
C VAL A 26 -19.79 16.40 0.53
N ALA A 27 -19.57 17.41 -0.32
CA ALA A 27 -20.61 17.91 -1.23
C ALA A 27 -21.04 16.74 -2.13
N GLY A 28 -22.12 16.06 -1.75
CA GLY A 28 -22.50 14.76 -2.29
C GLY A 28 -23.40 13.93 -1.38
N THR A 29 -23.55 14.30 -0.10
CA THR A 29 -24.61 13.77 0.77
C THR A 29 -25.97 14.43 0.54
N GLU A 30 -26.13 15.26 -0.50
CA GLU A 30 -27.43 15.85 -0.87
C GLU A 30 -28.33 14.84 -1.60
N ASP A 31 -27.75 13.83 -2.23
CA ASP A 31 -28.50 12.79 -2.91
C ASP A 31 -29.19 11.86 -1.89
N GLN A 32 -30.52 11.72 -2.05
CA GLN A 32 -31.37 10.90 -1.19
C GLN A 32 -30.89 9.44 -1.13
N ALA A 33 -30.43 8.87 -2.26
CA ALA A 33 -29.98 7.49 -2.28
C ALA A 33 -28.71 7.30 -1.44
N THR A 34 -27.77 8.24 -1.52
CA THR A 34 -26.57 8.26 -0.69
C THR A 34 -26.89 8.44 0.80
N ARG A 35 -27.81 9.35 1.15
CA ARG A 35 -28.28 9.53 2.54
C ARG A 35 -28.94 8.28 3.10
N LEU A 36 -29.80 7.64 2.31
CA LEU A 36 -30.48 6.41 2.69
C LEU A 36 -29.47 5.29 2.94
N LEU A 37 -28.47 5.14 2.08
CA LEU A 37 -27.43 4.13 2.25
C LEU A 37 -26.60 4.37 3.52
N LEU A 38 -26.23 5.62 3.79
CA LEU A 38 -25.50 5.98 5.02
C LEU A 38 -26.34 5.75 6.27
N LEU A 39 -27.63 6.10 6.23
CA LEU A 39 -28.57 5.86 7.33
C LEU A 39 -28.74 4.36 7.59
N MET A 40 -28.95 3.56 6.52
CA MET A 40 -29.06 2.11 6.65
C MET A 40 -27.78 1.48 7.19
N ARG A 41 -26.61 2.01 6.78
CA ARG A 41 -25.32 1.57 7.32
C ARG A 41 -25.18 1.91 8.81
N LEU A 42 -25.60 3.11 9.22
CA LEU A 42 -25.63 3.51 10.63
C LEU A 42 -26.52 2.57 11.43
N VAL A 43 -27.74 2.29 10.97
CA VAL A 43 -28.67 1.35 11.64
C VAL A 43 -28.06 -0.04 11.77
N ALA A 44 -27.40 -0.55 10.73
CA ALA A 44 -26.70 -1.84 10.80
C ALA A 44 -25.58 -1.84 11.86
N LEU A 45 -24.77 -0.77 11.90
CA LEU A 45 -23.73 -0.61 12.93
C LEU A 45 -24.32 -0.55 14.35
N LEU A 46 -25.44 0.16 14.52
CA LEU A 46 -26.13 0.25 15.81
C LEU A 46 -26.71 -1.10 16.25
N ASN A 47 -27.15 -1.96 15.31
CA ASN A 47 -27.64 -3.30 15.62
C ASN A 47 -26.52 -4.27 16.00
N ASP A 48 -25.34 -4.13 15.39
CA ASP A 48 -24.18 -4.99 15.64
C ASP A 48 -23.33 -4.53 16.85
N ALA A 49 -23.51 -3.29 17.31
CA ALA A 49 -22.71 -2.70 18.38
C ALA A 49 -22.92 -3.40 19.74
N SER A 50 -21.80 -3.72 20.41
CA SER A 50 -21.81 -4.25 21.78
C SER A 50 -22.15 -3.15 22.80
N PRO A 51 -22.63 -3.49 24.01
CA PRO A 51 -22.97 -2.50 25.06
C PRO A 51 -21.81 -1.56 25.43
N SER A 52 -20.56 -2.02 25.30
CA SER A 52 -19.35 -1.19 25.48
C SER A 52 -19.26 -0.07 24.44
N ASP A 53 -19.49 -0.41 23.16
CA ASP A 53 -19.31 0.47 21.99
C ASP A 53 -20.47 1.48 21.88
N MET A 54 -21.62 1.11 22.44
CA MET A 54 -22.79 1.99 22.57
C MET A 54 -22.48 3.23 23.42
N SER A 55 -21.60 3.10 24.42
CA SER A 55 -21.18 4.19 25.30
C SER A 55 -20.49 5.31 24.53
N GLU A 56 -19.60 4.97 23.59
CA GLU A 56 -18.92 5.94 22.72
C GLU A 56 -19.90 6.60 21.73
N THR A 57 -20.92 5.86 21.29
CA THR A 57 -21.95 6.35 20.35
C THR A 57 -22.93 7.33 21.03
N LEU A 58 -23.30 7.08 22.29
CA LEU A 58 -24.08 7.99 23.13
C LEU A 58 -23.29 9.29 23.42
N LEU A 59 -21.97 9.18 23.58
CA LEU A 59 -21.06 10.32 23.76
C LEU A 59 -20.89 11.16 22.47
N ALA A 60 -21.25 10.62 21.30
CA ALA A 60 -21.22 11.31 20.02
C ALA A 60 -22.47 12.16 19.71
N GLY A 61 -23.41 12.29 20.67
CA GLY A 61 -24.57 13.19 20.55
C GLY A 61 -25.88 12.55 20.13
N LEU A 62 -25.96 11.22 20.07
CA LEU A 62 -27.21 10.49 19.86
C LEU A 62 -27.82 10.10 21.21
N SER A 63 -29.09 10.42 21.44
CA SER A 63 -29.82 9.95 22.64
C SER A 63 -30.19 8.47 22.51
N ALA A 64 -30.36 7.78 23.63
CA ALA A 64 -30.79 6.37 23.65
C ALA A 64 -32.14 6.18 22.92
N ASP A 65 -33.10 7.07 23.15
CA ASP A 65 -34.41 7.05 22.47
C ASP A 65 -34.29 7.21 20.95
N LEU A 66 -33.34 8.03 20.48
CA LEU A 66 -33.08 8.19 19.06
C LEU A 66 -32.47 6.92 18.46
N VAL A 67 -31.55 6.28 19.17
CA VAL A 67 -30.96 5.00 18.75
C VAL A 67 -32.03 3.93 18.61
N ASP A 68 -32.91 3.77 19.60
CA ASP A 68 -33.98 2.76 19.56
C ASP A 68 -35.01 3.03 18.45
N ARG A 69 -35.30 4.32 18.17
CA ARG A 69 -36.11 4.73 17.02
C ARG A 69 -35.43 4.41 15.69
N LEU A 70 -34.13 4.66 15.56
CA LEU A 70 -33.37 4.34 14.34
C LEU A 70 -33.32 2.84 14.08
N ARG A 71 -33.19 2.01 15.12
CA ARG A 71 -33.20 0.54 15.02
C ARG A 71 -34.53 -0.05 14.56
N THR A 72 -35.64 0.63 14.86
CA THR A 72 -37.00 0.22 14.51
C THR A 72 -37.52 0.86 13.21
N LEU A 73 -36.67 1.68 12.57
CA LEU A 73 -37.02 2.43 11.36
C LEU A 73 -37.30 1.48 10.19
N ARG A 74 -38.47 1.62 9.56
CA ARG A 74 -38.80 0.86 8.34
C ARG A 74 -38.12 1.50 7.14
N LEU A 75 -37.92 0.71 6.08
CA LEU A 75 -37.25 1.20 4.87
C LEU A 75 -37.97 2.41 4.22
N VAL A 76 -39.31 2.43 4.26
CA VAL A 76 -40.11 3.54 3.74
C VAL A 76 -39.86 4.81 4.56
N ASP A 77 -39.95 4.71 5.90
CA ASP A 77 -39.70 5.83 6.81
C ASP A 77 -38.23 6.31 6.73
N ALA A 78 -37.29 5.39 6.49
CA ALA A 78 -35.88 5.69 6.27
C ALA A 78 -35.66 6.46 4.97
N ALA A 79 -36.36 6.09 3.90
CA ALA A 79 -36.28 6.77 2.61
C ALA A 79 -36.85 8.20 2.70
N ASP A 80 -37.96 8.36 3.43
CA ASP A 80 -38.56 9.67 3.69
C ASP A 80 -37.67 10.53 4.59
N PHE A 81 -37.06 9.95 5.63
CA PHE A 81 -36.08 10.64 6.47
C PHE A 81 -34.84 11.09 5.67
N ALA A 82 -34.36 10.24 4.77
CA ALA A 82 -33.24 10.53 3.88
C ALA A 82 -33.58 11.54 2.76
N ALA A 83 -34.85 11.88 2.56
CA ALA A 83 -35.26 12.96 1.65
C ALA A 83 -34.97 14.35 2.25
N GLY A 84 -34.90 14.46 3.58
CA GLY A 84 -34.55 15.68 4.30
C GLY A 84 -33.07 15.79 4.66
N ASP A 85 -32.66 16.97 5.14
CA ASP A 85 -31.31 17.22 5.62
C ASP A 85 -31.10 16.56 6.99
N CYS A 86 -30.44 15.40 6.97
CA CYS A 86 -30.23 14.57 8.16
C CYS A 86 -28.88 14.78 8.87
N GLY A 87 -28.11 15.81 8.49
CA GLY A 87 -26.88 16.20 9.20
C GLY A 87 -25.81 15.09 9.27
N ILE A 88 -25.70 14.26 8.22
CA ILE A 88 -24.71 13.16 8.17
C ILE A 88 -23.37 13.70 7.66
N PHE A 89 -22.32 13.51 8.45
CA PHE A 89 -20.95 13.91 8.10
C PHE A 89 -20.04 12.69 7.96
N LEU A 90 -19.17 12.72 6.95
CA LEU A 90 -18.11 11.71 6.78
C LEU A 90 -16.84 12.22 7.45
N THR A 91 -16.28 11.41 8.35
CA THR A 91 -14.93 11.65 8.86
C THR A 91 -13.94 10.85 8.04
N VAL A 92 -12.92 11.52 7.51
CA VAL A 92 -11.88 10.88 6.70
C VAL A 92 -10.57 10.89 7.47
N ASP A 93 -9.94 9.73 7.59
CA ASP A 93 -8.56 9.61 8.07
C ASP A 93 -7.61 9.70 6.88
N GLY A 94 -7.16 10.93 6.59
CA GLY A 94 -6.24 11.20 5.48
C GLY A 94 -4.92 10.42 5.62
N SER A 95 -4.42 10.27 6.86
CA SER A 95 -3.17 9.57 7.11
C SER A 95 -3.25 8.09 6.75
N LEU A 96 -4.35 7.43 7.10
CA LEU A 96 -4.59 6.05 6.73
C LEU A 96 -4.79 5.90 5.21
N MET A 97 -5.50 6.84 4.57
CA MET A 97 -5.69 6.82 3.12
C MET A 97 -4.35 6.97 2.37
N GLU A 98 -3.50 7.91 2.77
CA GLU A 98 -2.16 8.09 2.20
C GLU A 98 -1.31 6.83 2.34
N GLN A 99 -1.29 6.20 3.52
CA GLN A 99 -0.57 4.95 3.73
C GLN A 99 -1.08 3.83 2.81
N ARG A 100 -2.41 3.75 2.62
CA ARG A 100 -3.03 2.75 1.73
C ARG A 100 -2.71 3.02 0.27
N LEU A 101 -2.76 4.28 -0.17
CA LEU A 101 -2.36 4.70 -1.52
C LEU A 101 -0.87 4.39 -1.77
N ALA A 102 0.01 4.78 -0.85
CA ALA A 102 1.43 4.48 -0.94
C ALA A 102 1.73 2.97 -0.99
N ARG A 103 0.89 2.13 -0.35
CA ARG A 103 0.98 0.67 -0.46
C ARG A 103 0.54 0.17 -1.83
N LEU A 104 -0.54 0.73 -2.39
CA LEU A 104 -1.00 0.39 -3.74
C LEU A 104 0.03 0.77 -4.81
N ASP A 105 0.62 1.96 -4.70
CA ASP A 105 1.64 2.41 -5.63
C ASP A 105 2.91 1.56 -5.55
N ARG A 106 3.34 1.18 -4.34
CA ARG A 106 4.42 0.20 -4.16
C ARG A 106 4.11 -1.13 -4.83
N ALA A 107 2.89 -1.65 -4.67
CA ALA A 107 2.48 -2.90 -5.31
C ALA A 107 2.47 -2.80 -6.84
N ARG A 108 2.03 -1.65 -7.39
CA ARG A 108 2.08 -1.38 -8.84
C ARG A 108 3.52 -1.32 -9.35
N THR A 109 4.40 -0.60 -8.65
CA THR A 109 5.83 -0.51 -9.00
C THR A 109 6.51 -1.88 -8.94
N ASP A 110 6.25 -2.66 -7.89
CA ASP A 110 6.78 -4.02 -7.77
C ASP A 110 6.30 -4.93 -8.91
N ARG A 111 5.03 -4.81 -9.30
CA ARG A 111 4.47 -5.55 -10.45
C ARG A 111 5.14 -5.15 -11.76
N ALA A 112 5.35 -3.85 -11.99
CA ALA A 112 6.02 -3.36 -13.19
C ALA A 112 7.48 -3.84 -13.26
N LEU A 113 8.21 -3.78 -12.14
CA LEU A 113 9.56 -4.32 -12.03
C LEU A 113 9.57 -5.83 -12.31
N PHE A 114 8.64 -6.59 -11.73
CA PHE A 114 8.53 -8.02 -12.00
C PHE A 114 8.36 -8.30 -13.51
N GLU A 115 7.42 -7.63 -14.16
CA GLU A 115 7.19 -7.79 -15.60
C GLU A 115 8.40 -7.40 -16.44
N HIS A 116 9.10 -6.33 -16.06
CA HIS A 116 10.36 -5.92 -16.69
C HIS A 116 11.39 -7.04 -16.65
N PHE A 117 11.63 -7.63 -15.47
CA PHE A 117 12.61 -8.71 -15.32
C PHE A 117 12.25 -9.95 -16.16
N ILE A 118 10.95 -10.29 -16.21
CA ILE A 118 10.47 -11.39 -17.04
C ILE A 118 10.71 -11.11 -18.53
N ARG A 119 10.31 -9.92 -19.02
CA ARG A 119 10.46 -9.55 -20.43
C ARG A 119 11.92 -9.45 -20.85
N ARG A 120 12.78 -8.93 -19.98
CA ARG A 120 14.23 -8.77 -20.20
C ARG A 120 15.02 -10.07 -19.99
N GLY A 121 14.35 -11.20 -19.79
CA GLY A 121 14.97 -12.52 -19.78
C GLY A 121 15.83 -12.81 -18.56
N ALA A 122 15.50 -12.30 -17.37
CA ALA A 122 16.17 -12.65 -16.13
C ALA A 122 16.09 -14.18 -15.85
N SER A 123 17.05 -14.76 -15.13
CA SER A 123 16.97 -16.18 -14.77
C SER A 123 15.78 -16.45 -13.81
N PRO A 124 15.12 -17.62 -13.86
CA PRO A 124 14.07 -17.94 -12.90
C PRO A 124 14.55 -17.95 -11.45
N GLN A 125 15.83 -18.26 -11.24
CA GLN A 125 16.47 -18.24 -9.92
C GLN A 125 16.60 -16.81 -9.40
N LEU A 126 17.11 -15.87 -10.22
CA LEU A 126 17.21 -14.47 -9.86
C LEU A 126 15.85 -13.86 -9.53
N VAL A 127 14.86 -14.07 -10.40
CA VAL A 127 13.52 -13.53 -10.18
C VAL A 127 12.88 -14.15 -8.93
N GLY A 128 13.03 -15.46 -8.71
CA GLY A 128 12.52 -16.11 -7.51
C GLY A 128 13.14 -15.57 -6.23
N ARG A 129 14.45 -15.31 -6.25
CA ARG A 129 15.19 -14.70 -5.14
C ARG A 129 14.76 -13.25 -4.87
N LEU A 130 14.71 -12.43 -5.92
CA LEU A 130 14.40 -11.00 -5.80
C LEU A 130 12.94 -10.75 -5.41
N PHE A 131 12.00 -11.54 -5.93
CA PHE A 131 10.56 -11.32 -5.73
C PHE A 131 9.91 -12.32 -4.76
N SER A 132 10.69 -13.21 -4.16
CA SER A 132 10.23 -14.21 -3.18
C SER A 132 9.11 -15.11 -3.73
N ILE A 133 9.26 -15.55 -4.97
CA ILE A 133 8.32 -16.47 -5.65
C ILE A 133 9.04 -17.73 -6.13
N SER A 134 8.30 -18.80 -6.37
CA SER A 134 8.89 -20.05 -6.84
C SER A 134 9.36 -19.94 -8.30
N GLN A 135 10.41 -20.70 -8.66
CA GLN A 135 10.87 -20.76 -10.06
C GLN A 135 9.79 -21.31 -11.00
N ALA A 136 8.88 -22.15 -10.51
CA ALA A 136 7.76 -22.66 -11.28
C ALA A 136 6.78 -21.53 -11.66
N GLU A 137 6.43 -20.67 -10.70
CA GLU A 137 5.60 -19.48 -10.94
C GLU A 137 6.27 -18.52 -11.91
N VAL A 138 7.59 -18.32 -11.79
CA VAL A 138 8.36 -17.50 -12.74
C VAL A 138 8.27 -18.06 -14.16
N ARG A 139 8.42 -19.37 -14.35
CA ARG A 139 8.32 -20.02 -15.67
C ARG A 139 6.91 -19.88 -16.24
N THR A 140 5.88 -20.05 -15.43
CA THR A 140 4.48 -19.83 -15.83
C THR A 140 4.24 -18.38 -16.24
N ALA A 141 4.69 -17.42 -15.42
CA ALA A 141 4.58 -16.00 -15.72
C ALA A 141 5.32 -15.64 -17.03
N ARG A 142 6.48 -16.22 -17.29
CA ARG A 142 7.23 -16.01 -18.53
C ARG A 142 6.47 -16.49 -19.77
N ARG A 143 5.84 -17.67 -19.71
CA ARG A 143 5.02 -18.18 -20.82
C ARG A 143 3.86 -17.25 -21.17
N LEU A 144 3.30 -16.57 -20.16
CA LEU A 144 2.19 -15.63 -20.33
C LEU A 144 2.66 -14.25 -20.80
N ILE A 145 3.71 -13.70 -20.21
CA ILE A 145 4.14 -12.30 -20.40
C ILE A 145 5.13 -12.15 -21.54
N ALA A 146 5.98 -13.15 -21.79
CA ALA A 146 7.07 -13.09 -22.76
C ALA A 146 7.29 -14.46 -23.45
N PRO A 147 6.30 -14.94 -24.24
CA PRO A 147 6.38 -16.26 -24.87
C PRO A 147 7.59 -16.42 -25.80
N ALA A 148 8.04 -15.34 -26.44
CA ALA A 148 9.21 -15.34 -27.33
C ALA A 148 10.54 -15.62 -26.61
N THR A 149 10.65 -15.29 -25.32
CA THR A 149 11.86 -15.56 -24.50
C THR A 149 11.70 -16.78 -23.60
N ALA A 150 10.57 -17.49 -23.69
CA ALA A 150 10.27 -18.66 -22.87
C ALA A 150 11.07 -19.91 -23.28
N THR A 151 11.56 -19.97 -24.52
CA THR A 151 12.26 -21.13 -25.11
C THR A 151 13.65 -21.40 -24.53
N GLY A 152 14.25 -20.41 -23.87
CA GLY A 152 15.49 -20.59 -23.10
C GLY A 152 16.73 -20.87 -23.94
N GLY A 153 17.88 -20.40 -23.44
CA GLY A 153 19.20 -20.64 -24.01
C GLY A 153 20.24 -20.03 -23.08
N ARG A 154 21.45 -20.60 -23.04
CA ARG A 154 22.55 -19.99 -22.29
C ARG A 154 22.94 -18.69 -23.02
N PRO A 155 22.86 -17.52 -22.38
CA PRO A 155 23.26 -16.28 -23.03
C PRO A 155 24.72 -16.38 -23.45
N ARG A 156 25.03 -15.84 -24.64
CA ARG A 156 26.41 -15.67 -25.08
C ARG A 156 27.10 -14.72 -24.11
N GLN A 157 28.29 -15.09 -23.63
CA GLN A 157 29.05 -14.20 -22.77
C GLN A 157 29.40 -12.90 -23.52
N PRO A 158 29.24 -11.73 -22.88
CA PRO A 158 29.71 -10.46 -23.43
C PRO A 158 31.22 -10.48 -23.70
N ALA A 159 31.65 -9.65 -24.66
CA ALA A 159 33.07 -9.39 -24.89
C ALA A 159 33.73 -8.80 -23.63
N GLU A 160 35.04 -8.98 -23.48
CA GLU A 160 35.77 -8.59 -22.28
C GLU A 160 35.62 -7.12 -21.90
N GLN A 161 35.71 -6.23 -22.89
CA GLN A 161 35.49 -4.80 -22.68
C GLN A 161 34.10 -4.51 -22.08
N LEU A 162 33.05 -5.14 -22.65
CA LEU A 162 31.68 -4.97 -22.17
C LEU A 162 31.48 -5.57 -20.77
N ARG A 163 32.18 -6.67 -20.43
CA ARG A 163 32.17 -7.21 -19.06
C ARG A 163 32.74 -6.21 -18.05
N ASN A 164 33.86 -5.57 -18.38
CA ASN A 164 34.47 -4.57 -17.50
C ASN A 164 33.54 -3.36 -17.30
N GLU A 165 32.89 -2.89 -18.36
CA GLU A 165 31.88 -1.81 -18.27
C GLU A 165 30.71 -2.19 -17.36
N ILE A 166 30.20 -3.43 -17.47
CA ILE A 166 29.15 -3.96 -16.60
C ILE A 166 29.61 -4.00 -15.14
N ILE A 167 30.81 -4.50 -14.87
CA ILE A 167 31.35 -4.60 -13.50
C ILE A 167 31.52 -3.22 -12.88
N VAL A 168 32.12 -2.27 -13.60
CA VAL A 168 32.28 -0.89 -13.13
C VAL A 168 30.92 -0.29 -12.80
N ARG A 169 29.95 -0.41 -13.72
CA ARG A 169 28.61 0.09 -13.50
C ARG A 169 27.91 -0.57 -12.32
N TRP A 170 28.10 -1.87 -12.13
CA TRP A 170 27.54 -2.60 -10.98
C TRP A 170 28.13 -2.10 -9.66
N LEU A 171 29.44 -1.91 -9.58
CA LEU A 171 30.10 -1.37 -8.39
C LEU A 171 29.60 0.05 -8.04
N ASP A 172 29.41 0.91 -9.04
CA ASP A 172 28.80 2.22 -8.82
C ASP A 172 27.39 2.11 -8.22
N LEU A 173 26.59 1.17 -8.72
CA LEU A 173 25.24 0.91 -8.22
C LEU A 173 25.24 0.30 -6.80
N LEU A 174 26.24 -0.52 -6.45
CA LEU A 174 26.44 -1.04 -5.09
C LEU A 174 26.74 0.08 -4.09
N ASN A 175 27.49 1.10 -4.51
CA ASN A 175 27.86 2.24 -3.67
C ASN A 175 26.69 3.24 -3.48
N GLY A 176 25.62 3.14 -4.27
CA GLY A 176 24.42 3.96 -4.14
C GLY A 176 23.40 3.42 -3.11
N ALA A 177 22.38 4.23 -2.81
CA ALA A 177 21.29 3.86 -1.89
C ALA A 177 20.19 2.98 -2.54
N HIS A 178 20.54 2.16 -3.51
CA HIS A 178 19.56 1.38 -4.30
C HIS A 178 19.34 -0.02 -3.72
N GLY A 179 18.06 -0.41 -3.59
CA GLY A 179 17.69 -1.80 -3.33
C GLY A 179 18.16 -2.72 -4.46
N GLU A 180 18.26 -4.03 -4.19
CA GLU A 180 18.84 -4.97 -5.15
C GLU A 180 18.05 -5.05 -6.48
N ARG A 181 16.71 -5.06 -6.42
CA ARG A 181 15.84 -5.01 -7.61
C ARG A 181 16.12 -3.78 -8.47
N GLU A 182 16.30 -2.64 -7.82
CA GLU A 182 16.55 -1.36 -8.49
C GLU A 182 17.93 -1.35 -9.16
N ARG A 183 18.95 -1.92 -8.51
CA ARG A 183 20.29 -2.06 -9.12
C ARG A 183 20.25 -2.88 -10.41
N TYR A 184 19.60 -4.04 -10.39
CA TYR A 184 19.43 -4.86 -11.59
C TYR A 184 18.57 -4.16 -12.66
N PHE A 185 17.53 -3.43 -12.25
CA PHE A 185 16.72 -2.63 -13.17
C PHE A 185 17.59 -1.58 -13.87
N GLN A 186 18.32 -0.75 -13.13
CA GLN A 186 19.19 0.28 -13.70
C GLN A 186 20.30 -0.30 -14.58
N LEU A 187 20.91 -1.41 -14.17
CA LEU A 187 21.90 -2.09 -14.98
C LEU A 187 21.29 -2.58 -16.31
N SER A 188 20.11 -3.19 -16.25
CA SER A 188 19.41 -3.67 -17.44
C SER A 188 18.95 -2.55 -18.39
N THR A 189 18.75 -1.34 -17.85
CA THR A 189 18.45 -0.13 -18.62
C THR A 189 19.71 0.46 -19.24
N ALA A 190 20.85 0.40 -18.54
CA ALA A 190 22.14 0.86 -19.06
C ALA A 190 22.67 -0.05 -20.20
N PHE A 191 22.34 -1.34 -20.17
CA PHE A 191 22.72 -2.32 -21.19
C PHE A 191 21.48 -2.93 -21.88
N PRO A 192 20.76 -2.16 -22.71
CA PRO A 192 19.49 -2.58 -23.29
C PRO A 192 19.62 -3.79 -24.24
N ASP A 193 20.77 -3.99 -24.86
CA ASP A 193 20.97 -5.08 -25.83
C ASP A 193 21.26 -6.45 -25.19
N LEU A 194 21.56 -6.47 -23.89
CA LEU A 194 21.84 -7.69 -23.15
C LEU A 194 20.62 -8.12 -22.31
N PRO A 195 20.27 -9.42 -22.29
CA PRO A 195 19.27 -9.92 -21.38
C PRO A 195 19.82 -9.92 -19.94
N ILE A 196 18.94 -9.81 -18.94
CA ILE A 196 19.35 -9.74 -17.53
C ILE A 196 20.16 -10.97 -17.11
N VAL A 197 19.85 -12.16 -17.64
CA VAL A 197 20.64 -13.38 -17.38
C VAL A 197 22.09 -13.29 -17.86
N ALA A 198 22.39 -12.49 -18.90
CA ALA A 198 23.76 -12.25 -19.33
C ALA A 198 24.50 -11.32 -18.37
N LEU A 199 23.80 -10.32 -17.83
CA LEU A 199 24.34 -9.39 -16.83
C LEU A 199 24.63 -10.11 -15.50
N GLU A 200 23.69 -10.95 -15.06
CA GLU A 200 23.83 -11.84 -13.89
C GLU A 200 25.08 -12.71 -14.01
N ALA A 201 25.31 -13.35 -15.17
CA ALA A 201 26.47 -14.19 -15.40
C ALA A 201 27.83 -13.46 -15.37
N VAL A 202 27.84 -12.13 -15.52
CA VAL A 202 29.05 -11.30 -15.39
C VAL A 202 29.27 -10.87 -13.94
N ILE A 203 28.19 -10.72 -13.16
CA ILE A 203 28.26 -10.29 -11.76
C ILE A 203 28.56 -11.47 -10.82
N ASP A 204 27.99 -12.63 -11.11
CA ASP A 204 28.11 -13.84 -10.29
C ASP A 204 29.29 -14.74 -10.67
N GLY A 205 30.01 -14.41 -11.76
CA GLY A 205 31.13 -15.19 -12.32
C GLY A 205 32.48 -14.56 -12.01
#